data_AF-A0A087UDQ5-F1
#
_entry.id   AF-A0A087UDQ5-F1
#
_cell.length_a   1.000
_cell.length_b   1.000
_cell.length_c   1.000
_cell.angle_alpha   90.00
_cell.angle_beta   90.00
_cell.angle_gamma   90.00
#
_symmetry.space_group_name_H-M   'P 1'
#
loop_
_entity.id
_entity.type
_entity.pdbx_description
1 polymer ?
#
loop_
_entity_poly.entity_id
_entity_poly.type
_entity_poly.pdbx_seq_one_letter_code
_entity_poly.pdbx_strand_id
1 'polypeptide(L)' 'MVGWTRAELMQRSCICEFLHGPLTSAVAVAQIKECLASCHEKQLEILYYKKD' A
#
# COMPACT_ATOMS: atom_id res chain seq x y z
N MET A 1 4.63 9.07 -12.16
CA MET A 1 3.19 9.04 -11.81
C MET A 1 2.72 7.59 -11.86
N VAL A 2 1.92 7.12 -10.90
CA VAL A 2 1.49 5.70 -10.78
C VAL A 2 0.21 5.39 -11.58
N GLY A 3 -0.14 6.22 -12.56
CA GLY A 3 -1.36 6.07 -13.39
C GLY A 3 -2.67 6.45 -12.71
N TRP A 4 -2.66 6.71 -11.39
CA TRP A 4 -3.80 7.20 -10.61
C TRP A 4 -3.74 8.72 -10.42
N THR A 5 -4.89 9.39 -10.54
CA THR A 5 -5.03 10.80 -10.16
C THR A 5 -4.97 10.98 -8.65
N ARG A 6 -4.65 12.20 -8.19
CA ARG A 6 -4.65 12.52 -6.75
C ARG A 6 -6.01 12.25 -6.10
N ALA A 7 -7.10 12.55 -6.79
CA ALA A 7 -8.45 12.33 -6.29
C ALA A 7 -8.75 10.84 -6.09
N GLU A 8 -8.33 9.99 -7.03
CA GLU A 8 -8.49 8.54 -6.90
C GLU A 8 -7.66 7.95 -5.75
N LEU A 9 -6.53 8.57 -5.40
CA LEU A 9 -5.66 8.12 -4.31
C LEU A 9 -6.21 8.47 -2.91
N MET A 10 -6.68 9.71 -2.73
CA MET A 10 -7.06 10.26 -1.42
C MET A 10 -8.35 9.68 -0.82
N GLN A 11 -9.13 8.94 -1.62
CA GLN A 11 -10.37 8.27 -1.18
C GLN A 11 -10.16 6.77 -0.92
N ARG A 12 -8.90 6.31 -0.89
CA ARG A 12 -8.54 4.90 -0.71
C ARG A 12 -7.84 4.68 0.61
N SER A 13 -7.89 3.43 1.06
CA SER A 13 -7.18 3.00 2.26
C SER A 13 -5.67 3.21 2.13
N CYS A 14 -5.02 3.59 3.22
CA CYS A 14 -3.57 3.88 3.28
C CYS A 14 -2.68 2.64 3.03
N ILE A 15 -3.25 1.43 3.12
CA ILE A 15 -2.56 0.18 2.75
C ILE A 15 -2.42 -0.01 1.23
N CYS A 16 -3.03 0.88 0.43
CA CYS A 16 -2.85 0.95 -1.02
C CYS A 16 -3.07 -0.39 -1.74
N GLU A 17 -4.07 -1.18 -1.32
CA GLU A 17 -4.37 -2.51 -1.91
C GLU A 17 -4.59 -2.47 -3.43
N PHE A 18 -5.12 -1.36 -3.95
CA PHE A 18 -5.31 -1.13 -5.38
C PHE A 18 -4.01 -0.94 -6.18
N LEU A 19 -2.87 -0.83 -5.52
CA LEU A 19 -1.53 -0.77 -6.12
C LEU A 19 -0.78 -2.11 -6.00
N HIS A 20 -1.39 -3.15 -5.43
CA HIS A 20 -0.74 -4.44 -5.28
C HIS A 20 -0.67 -5.17 -6.63
N GLY A 21 0.34 -6.02 -6.80
CA GLY A 21 0.48 -6.88 -7.97
C GLY A 21 1.31 -8.12 -7.67
N PRO A 22 1.72 -8.88 -8.70
CA PRO A 22 2.26 -10.23 -8.54
C PRO A 22 3.47 -10.36 -7.61
N LEU A 23 4.31 -9.32 -7.52
CA LEU A 23 5.52 -9.30 -6.68
C LEU A 23 5.37 -8.42 -5.43
N THR A 24 4.17 -7.95 -5.12
CA THR A 24 3.92 -7.26 -3.85
C THR A 24 4.05 -8.26 -2.70
N SER A 25 4.97 -7.99 -1.77
CA SER A 25 5.25 -8.89 -0.64
C SER A 25 4.06 -9.01 0.31
N ALA A 26 3.48 -10.20 0.40
CA ALA A 26 2.39 -10.49 1.33
C ALA A 26 2.80 -10.28 2.80
N VAL A 27 4.07 -10.57 3.13
CA VAL A 27 4.63 -10.36 4.47
C VAL A 27 4.67 -8.86 4.80
N ALA A 28 5.11 -8.01 3.87
CA ALA A 28 5.14 -6.57 4.07
C ALA A 28 3.71 -6.02 4.27
N VAL A 29 2.74 -6.49 3.48
CA VAL A 29 1.32 -6.11 3.63
C VAL A 29 0.77 -6.50 5.01
N ALA A 30 1.08 -7.71 5.48
CA ALA A 30 0.66 -8.15 6.81
C ALA A 30 1.25 -7.27 7.93
N GLN A 31 2.54 -6.93 7.83
CA GLN A 31 3.20 -6.03 8.78
C GLN A 31 2.60 -4.63 8.79
N ILE A 32 2.24 -4.07 7.61
CA ILE A 32 1.54 -2.78 7.54
C ILE A 32 0.19 -2.86 8.27
N LYS A 33 -0.61 -3.90 8.00
CA LYS A 33 -1.92 -4.10 8.62
C LYS A 33 -1.81 -4.20 10.15
N GLU A 34 -0.83 -4.95 10.63
CA GLU A 34 -0.54 -5.09 12.05
C GLU A 34 -0.16 -3.74 12.69
N CYS A 35 0.82 -3.03 12.12
CA CYS A 35 1.28 -1.74 12.66
C CYS A 35 0.16 -0.68 12.71
N LEU A 36 -0.71 -0.66 11.71
CA LEU A 36 -1.87 0.23 11.69
C LEU A 36 -2.88 -0.14 12.79
N ALA A 37 -3.14 -1.44 12.99
CA ALA A 37 -4.05 -1.91 14.02
C ALA A 37 -3.51 -1.69 15.43
N SER A 38 -2.18 -1.75 15.61
CA SER A 38 -1.51 -1.57 16.89
C SER A 38 -1.06 -0.12 17.15
N CYS A 39 -1.35 0.82 16.25
CA CYS A 39 -0.87 2.21 16.31
C CYS A 39 0.66 2.32 16.54
N HIS A 40 1.44 1.46 15.88
CA HIS A 40 2.89 1.41 16.01
C HIS A 40 3.58 1.97 14.76
N GLU A 41 4.63 2.75 14.94
CA GLU A 41 5.44 3.27 13.84
C GLU A 41 6.43 2.22 13.35
N LYS A 42 6.49 2.01 12.03
CA LYS A 42 7.45 1.11 11.41
C LYS A 42 7.80 1.58 9.99
N GLN A 43 9.08 1.50 9.65
CA GLN A 43 9.55 1.73 8.28
C GLN A 43 9.63 0.41 7.52
N LEU A 44 9.03 0.37 6.33
CA LEU A 44 8.95 -0.80 5.46
C LEU A 44 9.15 -0.37 4.00
N GLU A 45 9.76 -1.22 3.19
CA GLU A 45 9.80 -1.07 1.75
C GLU A 45 8.80 -2.03 1.09
N ILE A 46 8.04 -1.52 0.12
CA ILE A 46 7.02 -2.30 -0.59
C ILE A 46 7.02 -1.96 -2.08
N LEU A 47 6.90 -2.99 -2.91
CA LEU A 47 6.76 -2.85 -4.35
C LEU A 47 5.30 -2.68 -4.74
N TYR A 48 5.00 -1.57 -5.41
CA TYR A 48 3.67 -1.24 -5.94
C TYR A 48 3.67 -1.11 -7.46
N TYR A 49 2.49 -1.34 -8.03
CA TYR A 49 2.22 -1.33 -9.45
C TYR A 49 1.48 -0.05 -9.84
N LYS A 50 1.66 0.35 -11.10
CA LYS A 50 0.95 1.49 -11.68
C LYS A 50 -0.39 1.01 -12.24
N LYS A 51 -1.35 1.92 -12.35
CA LYS A 51 -2.48 1.77 -13.26
C LYS A 51 -1.94 1.79 -14.69
N ASP A 52 -2.31 0.81 -15.49
CA ASP A 52 -2.16 0.89 -16.95
C ASP A 52 -3.06 1.99 -17.53
#